data_AF-A0AA38XE48-F1
#
_entry.id   AF-A0AA38XE48-F1
#
_cell.length_a   1.000
_cell.length_b   1.000
_cell.length_c   1.000
_cell.angle_alpha   90.00
_cell.angle_beta   90.00
_cell.angle_gamma   90.00
#
_symmetry.space_group_name_H-M   'P 1'
#
loop_
_entity.id
_entity.type
_entity.pdbx_description
1 polymer ?
#
loop_
_entity_poly.entity_id
_entity_poly.type
_entity_poly.pdbx_seq_one_letter_code
_entity_poly.pdbx_strand_id
1 'polypeptide(L)'
;MTTQSPATNGSAAPKLFIYPPILANDLASVDLPDDQKKEALTCAWEYVRCVIPQYTNVDRYVAFARIVLIGVIAEYRGDMLDLDSEDRYLFGYDLDELFTVVYGGMGEQAHRDLACEFRTFLLVNAEKSDKDKRAKSELFRRYVNALAVPPKNAFRLRDCDALVRFTIAAALACNELEQAYTSFTEDQLQILGELGAVMYDAVAYHKHRAEGEVNSTFAYAEGRLEAFRRYREVLWALDVVWTDSPALRCVINFMRPFTGPIHMMMHRYRFVEDKLTIGNPENEHVVNEARKNVKLWHHIDAPDVKLWDFIDASDTPTPHEQERYQKIMDRSDRLMFPGFAAMLDQGDKERCKHCNYRTSYGAQVEGEFGGLRICDNCKGRWRRWIDGFERRAARAFPELQPWLG
;
A
#
# COMPACT_ATOMS: atom_id res chain seq x y z
N MET A 1 29.99 -13.28 46.55
CA MET A 1 28.54 -13.52 46.49
C MET A 1 28.02 -12.83 45.25
N THR A 2 27.89 -13.58 44.18
CA THR A 2 27.44 -13.14 42.86
C THR A 2 25.92 -13.28 42.83
N THR A 3 25.21 -12.15 42.81
CA THR A 3 23.75 -12.13 42.67
C THR A 3 23.40 -12.39 41.19
N GLN A 4 23.05 -13.64 40.88
CA GLN A 4 22.36 -13.98 39.64
C GLN A 4 20.96 -13.36 39.67
N SER A 5 20.67 -12.49 38.70
CA SER A 5 19.28 -12.10 38.42
C SER A 5 18.53 -13.32 37.86
N PRO A 6 17.30 -13.59 38.32
CA PRO A 6 16.52 -14.70 37.79
C PRO A 6 16.11 -14.40 36.35
N ALA A 7 16.47 -15.32 35.45
CA ALA A 7 15.94 -15.35 34.10
C ALA A 7 14.42 -15.49 34.18
N THR A 8 13.70 -14.44 33.80
CA THR A 8 12.25 -14.52 33.62
C THR A 8 12.00 -15.34 32.36
N ASN A 9 11.71 -16.63 32.54
CA ASN A 9 11.00 -17.45 31.57
C ASN A 9 9.60 -16.85 31.39
N GLY A 10 9.48 -15.82 30.57
CA GLY A 10 8.18 -15.32 30.12
C GLY A 10 7.57 -16.37 29.21
N SER A 11 6.60 -17.15 29.71
CA SER A 11 5.70 -17.88 28.82
C SER A 11 5.03 -16.85 27.93
N ALA A 12 5.22 -16.93 26.61
CA ALA A 12 4.51 -16.08 25.67
C ALA A 12 3.01 -16.21 25.95
N ALA A 13 2.35 -15.09 26.24
CA ALA A 13 0.90 -15.09 26.41
C ALA A 13 0.24 -15.69 25.16
N PRO A 14 -0.83 -16.49 25.30
CA PRO A 14 -1.49 -17.10 24.15
C PRO A 14 -1.93 -16.00 23.17
N LYS A 15 -1.60 -16.20 21.90
CA LYS A 15 -1.93 -15.28 20.82
C LYS A 15 -3.45 -15.23 20.64
N LEU A 16 -4.04 -14.06 20.82
CA LEU A 16 -5.47 -13.84 20.68
C LEU A 16 -5.78 -13.40 19.24
N PHE A 17 -6.62 -14.16 18.55
CA PHE A 17 -7.10 -13.84 17.20
C PHE A 17 -8.52 -13.29 17.28
N ILE A 18 -8.75 -12.11 16.69
CA ILE A 18 -10.01 -11.37 16.82
C ILE A 18 -10.59 -11.09 15.43
N TYR A 19 -11.63 -11.85 15.07
CA TYR A 19 -12.46 -11.61 13.90
C TYR A 19 -13.87 -12.19 14.16
N PRO A 20 -14.92 -11.68 13.50
CA PRO A 20 -16.28 -12.13 13.73
C PRO A 20 -16.49 -13.56 13.20
N PRO A 21 -17.42 -14.33 13.78
CA PRO A 21 -17.71 -15.70 13.35
C PRO A 21 -18.03 -15.85 11.86
N ILE A 22 -18.60 -14.81 11.22
CA ILE A 22 -18.94 -14.82 9.80
C ILE A 22 -17.72 -14.97 8.88
N LEU A 23 -16.51 -14.63 9.35
CA LEU A 23 -15.26 -14.78 8.59
C LEU A 23 -14.49 -16.08 8.93
N ALA A 24 -14.96 -16.86 9.92
CA ALA A 24 -14.14 -17.92 10.52
C ALA A 24 -13.76 -19.06 9.57
N ASN A 25 -14.56 -19.27 8.52
CA ASN A 25 -14.36 -20.33 7.54
C ASN A 25 -13.92 -19.80 6.16
N ASP A 26 -13.69 -18.50 6.03
CA ASP A 26 -13.41 -17.83 4.74
C ASP A 26 -12.15 -18.37 4.04
N LEU A 27 -11.20 -18.93 4.79
CA LEU A 27 -9.95 -19.53 4.27
C LEU A 27 -9.89 -21.06 4.45
N ALA A 28 -11.02 -21.73 4.71
CA ALA A 28 -11.01 -23.16 5.03
C ALA A 28 -10.35 -24.02 3.93
N SER A 29 -10.63 -23.71 2.66
CA SER A 29 -10.11 -24.43 1.48
C SER A 29 -8.75 -23.94 0.98
N VAL A 30 -8.20 -22.87 1.54
CA VAL A 30 -6.93 -22.29 1.10
C VAL A 30 -5.77 -23.08 1.69
N ASP A 31 -4.74 -23.38 0.90
CA ASP A 31 -3.54 -24.08 1.36
C ASP A 31 -2.59 -23.13 2.12
N LEU A 32 -2.97 -22.82 3.36
CA LEU A 32 -2.18 -22.04 4.31
C LEU A 32 -2.20 -22.72 5.69
N PRO A 33 -1.11 -22.60 6.47
CA PRO A 33 -1.13 -23.00 7.87
C PRO A 33 -2.24 -22.29 8.65
N ASP A 34 -2.91 -22.98 9.57
CA ASP A 34 -4.05 -22.45 10.33
C ASP A 34 -3.73 -21.15 11.07
N ASP A 35 -2.54 -21.03 11.65
CA ASP A 35 -2.12 -19.82 12.34
C ASP A 35 -1.95 -18.63 11.38
N GLN A 36 -1.52 -18.87 10.13
CA GLN A 36 -1.46 -17.83 9.10
C GLN A 36 -2.85 -17.44 8.62
N LYS A 37 -3.78 -18.40 8.49
CA LYS A 37 -5.19 -18.11 8.18
C LYS A 37 -5.82 -17.20 9.24
N LYS A 38 -5.66 -17.56 10.53
CA LYS A 38 -6.17 -16.76 11.65
C LYS A 38 -5.54 -15.38 11.73
N GLU A 39 -4.23 -15.28 11.45
CA GLU A 39 -3.53 -14.00 11.38
C GLU A 39 -4.07 -13.13 10.24
N ALA A 40 -4.27 -13.69 9.05
CA ALA A 40 -4.79 -12.95 7.90
C ALA A 40 -6.22 -12.44 8.14
N LEU A 41 -7.08 -13.28 8.72
CA LEU A 41 -8.45 -12.91 9.11
C LEU A 41 -8.46 -11.82 10.18
N THR A 42 -7.61 -11.93 11.20
CA THR A 42 -7.47 -10.92 12.25
C THR A 42 -6.99 -9.60 11.66
N CYS A 43 -5.92 -9.63 10.85
CA CYS A 43 -5.36 -8.44 10.22
C CYS A 43 -6.38 -7.73 9.33
N ALA A 44 -7.12 -8.46 8.50
CA ALA A 44 -8.13 -7.88 7.62
C ALA A 44 -9.26 -7.23 8.42
N TRP A 45 -9.74 -7.91 9.47
CA TRP A 45 -10.79 -7.36 10.33
C TRP A 45 -10.36 -6.12 11.09
N GLU A 46 -9.16 -6.15 11.70
CA GLU A 46 -8.59 -5.01 12.41
C GLU A 46 -8.35 -3.82 11.48
N TYR A 47 -7.86 -4.05 10.27
CA TYR A 47 -7.68 -3.01 9.25
C TYR A 47 -9.01 -2.32 9.00
N VAL A 48 -10.04 -3.07 8.59
CA VAL A 48 -11.35 -2.48 8.24
C VAL A 48 -11.98 -1.77 9.44
N ARG A 49 -11.87 -2.32 10.65
CA ARG A 49 -12.35 -1.66 11.89
C ARG A 49 -11.63 -0.36 12.20
N CYS A 50 -10.36 -0.25 11.84
CA CYS A 50 -9.58 0.96 12.03
C CYS A 50 -9.96 2.03 11.01
N VAL A 51 -10.05 1.66 9.73
CA VAL A 51 -10.26 2.60 8.61
C VAL A 51 -11.73 2.96 8.37
N ILE A 52 -12.67 2.10 8.76
CA ILE A 52 -14.12 2.31 8.66
C ILE A 52 -14.74 2.03 10.05
N PRO A 53 -14.56 2.95 11.01
CA PRO A 53 -14.99 2.71 12.40
C PRO A 53 -16.52 2.65 12.57
N GLN A 54 -17.26 3.18 11.59
CA GLN A 54 -18.72 3.23 11.54
C GLN A 54 -19.22 2.78 10.16
N TYR A 55 -20.31 2.01 10.15
CA TYR A 55 -20.98 1.54 8.94
C TYR A 55 -22.49 1.37 9.21
N THR A 56 -23.32 1.52 8.19
CA THR A 56 -24.77 1.26 8.23
C THR A 56 -25.14 -0.02 7.49
N ASN A 57 -24.30 -0.45 6.54
CA ASN A 57 -24.51 -1.66 5.74
C ASN A 57 -23.47 -2.74 6.09
N VAL A 58 -23.91 -3.76 6.84
CA VAL A 58 -23.03 -4.85 7.31
C VAL A 58 -22.55 -5.76 6.17
N ASP A 59 -23.37 -5.97 5.13
CA ASP A 59 -23.02 -6.86 4.02
C ASP A 59 -21.88 -6.26 3.18
N ARG A 60 -21.97 -4.95 2.87
CA ARG A 60 -20.89 -4.20 2.23
C ARG A 60 -19.62 -4.19 3.08
N TYR A 61 -19.77 -4.01 4.39
CA TYR A 61 -18.65 -3.98 5.32
C TYR A 61 -17.92 -5.33 5.40
N VAL A 62 -18.65 -6.44 5.45
CA VAL A 62 -18.09 -7.81 5.44
C VAL A 62 -17.49 -8.14 4.08
N ALA A 63 -18.13 -7.76 2.98
CA ALA A 63 -17.56 -7.93 1.64
C ALA A 63 -16.23 -7.17 1.49
N PHE A 64 -16.15 -5.94 1.99
CA PHE A 64 -14.90 -5.18 2.01
C PHE A 64 -13.83 -5.82 2.89
N ALA A 65 -14.19 -6.40 4.04
CA ALA A 65 -13.26 -7.18 4.86
C ALA A 65 -12.67 -8.39 4.11
N ARG A 66 -13.45 -9.05 3.25
CA ARG A 66 -12.96 -10.13 2.38
C ARG A 66 -12.04 -9.63 1.27
N ILE A 67 -12.34 -8.47 0.69
CA ILE A 67 -11.42 -7.81 -0.25
C ILE A 67 -10.08 -7.51 0.43
N VAL A 68 -10.10 -6.92 1.63
CA VAL A 68 -8.87 -6.66 2.40
C VAL A 68 -8.14 -7.95 2.76
N LEU A 69 -8.85 -9.04 3.08
CA LEU A 69 -8.26 -10.36 3.33
C LEU A 69 -7.45 -10.87 2.14
N ILE A 70 -8.00 -10.78 0.92
CA ILE A 70 -7.31 -11.14 -0.32
C ILE A 70 -6.06 -10.28 -0.48
N GLY A 71 -6.17 -8.97 -0.21
CA GLY A 71 -5.03 -8.05 -0.30
C GLY A 71 -3.94 -8.32 0.74
N VAL A 72 -4.31 -8.67 1.97
CA VAL A 72 -3.35 -9.07 3.02
C VAL A 72 -2.56 -10.30 2.56
N ILE A 73 -3.20 -11.31 1.97
CA ILE A 73 -2.50 -12.49 1.44
C ILE A 73 -1.57 -12.11 0.28
N ALA A 74 -2.03 -11.23 -0.63
CA ALA A 74 -1.23 -10.73 -1.74
C ALA A 74 0.11 -10.11 -1.31
N GLU A 75 0.12 -9.36 -0.21
CA GLU A 75 1.31 -8.63 0.26
C GLU A 75 2.44 -9.53 0.77
N TYR A 76 2.16 -10.76 1.24
CA TYR A 76 3.20 -11.68 1.76
C TYR A 76 3.28 -13.03 1.04
N ARG A 77 2.28 -13.38 0.21
CA ARG A 77 2.20 -14.63 -0.59
C ARG A 77 1.74 -14.38 -2.02
N GLY A 78 2.44 -13.48 -2.72
CA GLY A 78 2.21 -13.20 -4.14
C GLY A 78 2.41 -14.41 -5.06
N ASP A 79 3.15 -15.42 -4.60
CA ASP A 79 3.29 -16.72 -5.26
C ASP A 79 1.95 -17.47 -5.38
N MET A 80 0.99 -17.18 -4.49
CA MET A 80 -0.34 -17.77 -4.53
C MET A 80 -1.31 -17.03 -5.45
N LEU A 81 -0.89 -15.90 -6.03
CA LEU A 81 -1.71 -15.12 -6.95
C LEU A 81 -1.37 -15.45 -8.39
N ASP A 82 -2.37 -15.96 -9.11
CA ASP A 82 -2.33 -16.12 -10.55
C ASP A 82 -3.40 -15.24 -11.21
N LEU A 83 -3.03 -13.97 -11.43
CA LEU A 83 -3.84 -13.01 -12.16
C LEU A 83 -3.71 -13.16 -13.68
N ASP A 84 -2.73 -13.96 -14.12
CA ASP A 84 -2.54 -14.32 -15.52
C ASP A 84 -3.61 -15.35 -15.93
N SER A 85 -4.12 -16.15 -15.00
CA SER A 85 -5.27 -17.04 -15.22
C SER A 85 -6.56 -16.28 -15.56
N GLU A 86 -7.46 -16.96 -16.28
CA GLU A 86 -8.83 -16.48 -16.50
C GLU A 86 -9.75 -16.75 -15.30
N ASP A 87 -9.22 -17.37 -14.24
CA ASP A 87 -10.00 -17.67 -13.04
C ASP A 87 -10.38 -16.37 -12.33
N ARG A 88 -11.67 -16.24 -12.05
CA ARG A 88 -12.23 -15.10 -11.32
C ARG A 88 -12.22 -15.31 -9.81
N TYR A 89 -11.95 -16.54 -9.37
CA TYR A 89 -11.92 -16.91 -7.97
C TYR A 89 -10.52 -16.73 -7.38
N LEU A 90 -10.41 -15.87 -6.36
CA LEU A 90 -9.21 -15.76 -5.52
C LEU A 90 -9.55 -16.17 -4.10
N PHE A 91 -8.85 -17.18 -3.60
CA PHE A 91 -9.02 -17.69 -2.24
C PHE A 91 -10.48 -18.07 -1.89
N GLY A 92 -11.22 -18.57 -2.89
CA GLY A 92 -12.63 -18.95 -2.75
C GLY A 92 -13.65 -17.83 -3.03
N TYR A 93 -13.19 -16.64 -3.39
CA TYR A 93 -14.05 -15.49 -3.68
C TYR A 93 -14.07 -15.10 -5.14
N ASP A 94 -15.27 -14.88 -5.67
CA ASP A 94 -15.45 -14.15 -6.91
C ASP A 94 -15.21 -12.65 -6.66
N LEU A 95 -14.12 -12.12 -7.22
CA LEU A 95 -13.77 -10.70 -7.04
C LEU A 95 -14.84 -9.75 -7.61
N ASP A 96 -15.42 -10.09 -8.76
CA ASP A 96 -16.42 -9.23 -9.41
C ASP A 96 -17.72 -9.17 -8.60
N GLU A 97 -18.09 -10.26 -7.95
CA GLU A 97 -19.22 -10.29 -7.01
C GLU A 97 -18.93 -9.39 -5.79
N LEU A 98 -17.73 -9.51 -5.19
CA LEU A 98 -17.34 -8.66 -4.06
C LEU A 98 -17.34 -7.17 -4.44
N PHE A 99 -16.80 -6.80 -5.60
CA PHE A 99 -16.83 -5.42 -6.07
C PHE A 99 -18.25 -4.93 -6.33
N THR A 100 -19.12 -5.79 -6.88
CA THR A 100 -20.52 -5.45 -7.11
C THR A 100 -21.24 -5.18 -5.78
N VAL A 101 -21.01 -6.00 -4.76
CA VAL A 101 -21.60 -5.80 -3.43
C VAL A 101 -21.16 -4.47 -2.83
N VAL A 102 -19.86 -4.18 -2.83
CA VAL A 102 -19.32 -2.96 -2.19
C VAL A 102 -19.60 -1.70 -3.02
N TYR A 103 -19.30 -1.72 -4.32
CA TYR A 103 -19.22 -0.53 -5.18
C TYR A 103 -20.34 -0.40 -6.22
N GLY A 104 -21.23 -1.38 -6.35
CA GLY A 104 -22.28 -1.37 -7.38
C GLY A 104 -23.21 -0.16 -7.35
N GLY A 105 -23.34 0.52 -6.20
CA GLY A 105 -24.13 1.75 -6.05
C GLY A 105 -23.47 3.02 -6.60
N MET A 106 -22.18 3.00 -6.94
CA MET A 106 -21.41 4.19 -7.35
C MET A 106 -21.51 4.53 -8.84
N GLY A 107 -22.34 3.80 -9.59
CA GLY A 107 -22.40 3.90 -11.04
C GLY A 107 -21.32 3.09 -11.75
N GLU A 108 -21.59 2.78 -13.02
CA GLU A 108 -20.86 1.77 -13.79
C GLU A 108 -19.37 2.12 -13.97
N GLN A 109 -19.06 3.40 -14.22
CA GLN A 109 -17.68 3.84 -14.45
C GLN A 109 -16.84 3.77 -13.16
N ALA A 110 -17.33 4.34 -12.06
CA ALA A 110 -16.60 4.32 -10.79
C ALA A 110 -16.41 2.90 -10.27
N HIS A 111 -17.43 2.03 -10.41
CA HIS A 111 -17.31 0.61 -10.08
C HIS A 111 -16.18 -0.06 -10.87
N ARG A 112 -16.14 0.12 -12.21
CA ARG A 112 -15.05 -0.43 -13.03
C ARG A 112 -13.68 0.08 -12.61
N ASP A 113 -13.55 1.39 -12.41
CA ASP A 113 -12.26 2.00 -12.08
C ASP A 113 -11.73 1.50 -10.73
N LEU A 114 -12.60 1.32 -9.74
CA LEU A 114 -12.24 0.74 -8.43
C LEU A 114 -11.90 -0.75 -8.51
N ALA A 115 -12.58 -1.50 -9.36
CA ALA A 115 -12.25 -2.91 -9.60
C ALA A 115 -10.86 -3.04 -10.27
N CYS A 116 -10.55 -2.18 -11.24
CA CYS A 116 -9.22 -2.11 -11.86
C CYS A 116 -8.15 -1.61 -10.88
N GLU A 117 -8.48 -0.68 -9.99
CA GLU A 117 -7.59 -0.23 -8.90
C GLU A 117 -7.13 -1.40 -8.03
N PHE A 118 -8.07 -2.22 -7.54
CA PHE A 118 -7.71 -3.35 -6.69
C PHE A 118 -6.95 -4.43 -7.45
N ARG A 119 -7.30 -4.69 -8.72
CA ARG A 119 -6.52 -5.62 -9.57
C ARG A 119 -5.10 -5.13 -9.81
N THR A 120 -4.91 -3.82 -9.98
CA THR A 120 -3.57 -3.23 -10.09
C THR A 120 -2.78 -3.44 -8.81
N PHE A 121 -3.41 -3.21 -7.65
CA PHE A 121 -2.83 -3.49 -6.34
C PHE A 121 -2.40 -4.95 -6.21
N LEU A 122 -3.27 -5.91 -6.57
CA LEU A 122 -2.95 -7.33 -6.52
C LEU A 122 -1.81 -7.69 -7.49
N LEU A 123 -1.82 -7.13 -8.69
CA LEU A 123 -0.81 -7.37 -9.72
C LEU A 123 0.57 -6.94 -9.24
N VAL A 124 0.70 -5.71 -8.75
CA VAL A 124 1.96 -5.20 -8.23
C VAL A 124 2.43 -6.00 -7.01
N ASN A 125 1.53 -6.30 -6.07
CA ASN A 125 1.90 -7.06 -4.88
C ASN A 125 2.29 -8.49 -5.20
N ALA A 126 1.65 -9.14 -6.18
CA ALA A 126 2.05 -10.46 -6.66
C ALA A 126 3.49 -10.47 -7.18
N GLU A 127 3.90 -9.45 -7.95
CA GLU A 127 5.29 -9.33 -8.41
C GLU A 127 6.26 -9.01 -7.27
N LYS A 128 5.83 -8.18 -6.31
CA LYS A 128 6.66 -7.67 -5.20
C LYS A 128 6.95 -8.76 -4.16
N SER A 129 5.96 -9.60 -3.85
CA SER A 129 6.04 -10.57 -2.76
C SER A 129 6.44 -11.98 -3.19
N ASP A 130 6.36 -12.30 -4.48
CA ASP A 130 6.98 -13.49 -5.06
C ASP A 130 8.48 -13.24 -5.33
N LYS A 131 9.36 -13.97 -4.62
CA LYS A 131 10.82 -13.79 -4.72
C LYS A 131 11.36 -14.14 -6.11
N ASP A 132 10.81 -15.15 -6.77
CA ASP A 132 11.29 -15.64 -8.05
C ASP A 132 10.82 -14.74 -9.19
N LYS A 133 9.56 -14.28 -9.14
CA LYS A 133 9.05 -13.27 -10.07
C LYS A 133 9.80 -11.95 -9.89
N ARG A 134 9.92 -11.44 -8.66
CA ARG A 134 10.54 -10.13 -8.38
C ARG A 134 11.91 -9.96 -9.01
N ALA A 135 12.75 -10.98 -8.91
CA ALA A 135 14.13 -10.92 -9.39
C ALA A 135 14.26 -10.76 -10.92
N LYS A 136 13.20 -11.07 -11.68
CA LYS A 136 13.22 -11.12 -13.16
C LYS A 136 12.09 -10.31 -13.81
N SER A 137 11.14 -9.83 -13.02
CA SER A 137 9.90 -9.22 -13.50
C SER A 137 10.14 -7.87 -14.17
N GLU A 138 9.86 -7.83 -15.48
CA GLU A 138 9.88 -6.60 -16.25
C GLU A 138 8.80 -5.62 -15.77
N LEU A 139 7.65 -6.13 -15.36
CA LEU A 139 6.57 -5.32 -14.79
C LEU A 139 7.02 -4.62 -13.51
N PHE A 140 7.59 -5.37 -12.55
CA PHE A 140 8.04 -4.79 -11.28
C PHE A 140 9.18 -3.80 -11.49
N ARG A 141 10.13 -4.12 -12.37
CA ARG A 141 11.23 -3.21 -12.72
C ARG A 141 10.71 -1.87 -13.26
N ARG A 142 9.75 -1.90 -14.20
CA ARG A 142 9.12 -0.68 -14.75
C ARG A 142 8.29 0.06 -13.72
N TYR A 143 7.59 -0.67 -12.85
CA TYR A 143 6.83 -0.08 -11.76
C TYR A 143 7.74 0.72 -10.81
N VAL A 144 8.85 0.14 -10.34
CA VAL A 144 9.79 0.86 -9.46
C VAL A 144 10.45 2.05 -10.17
N ASN A 145 10.69 1.95 -11.48
CA ASN A 145 11.15 3.10 -12.26
C ASN A 145 10.12 4.24 -12.27
N ALA A 146 8.84 3.91 -12.46
CA ALA A 146 7.74 4.88 -12.49
C ALA A 146 7.49 5.55 -11.13
N LEU A 147 7.76 4.87 -10.01
CA LEU A 147 7.70 5.47 -8.68
C LEU A 147 8.68 6.64 -8.49
N ALA A 148 9.76 6.72 -9.28
CA ALA A 148 10.75 7.78 -9.13
C ALA A 148 10.40 9.06 -9.90
N VAL A 149 9.50 9.01 -10.89
CA VAL A 149 9.27 10.11 -11.84
C VAL A 149 7.88 10.07 -12.53
N PRO A 150 7.22 11.23 -12.71
CA PRO A 150 7.21 12.42 -11.84
C PRO A 150 6.45 12.18 -10.52
N PRO A 151 6.66 13.00 -9.46
CA PRO A 151 5.99 12.82 -8.16
C PRO A 151 4.47 12.67 -8.22
N LYS A 152 3.79 13.38 -9.14
CA LYS A 152 2.34 13.22 -9.37
C LYS A 152 1.96 11.76 -9.66
N ASN A 153 2.68 11.13 -10.59
CA ASN A 153 2.42 9.75 -10.98
C ASN A 153 2.80 8.79 -9.85
N ALA A 154 3.94 9.04 -9.21
CA ALA A 154 4.38 8.27 -8.05
C ALA A 154 3.32 8.24 -6.94
N PHE A 155 2.66 9.38 -6.64
CA PHE A 155 1.56 9.40 -5.68
C PHE A 155 0.32 8.67 -6.17
N ARG A 156 0.03 8.64 -7.47
CA ARG A 156 -1.07 7.83 -7.99
C ARG A 156 -0.80 6.34 -7.87
N LEU A 157 0.45 5.92 -8.13
CA LEU A 157 0.92 4.54 -7.93
C LEU A 157 0.89 4.15 -6.46
N ARG A 158 1.34 5.04 -5.57
CA ARG A 158 1.35 4.82 -4.12
C ARG A 158 -0.06 4.82 -3.53
N ASP A 159 -0.96 5.67 -4.02
CA ASP A 159 -2.38 5.66 -3.65
C ASP A 159 -3.04 4.31 -3.95
N CYS A 160 -2.75 3.74 -5.14
CA CYS A 160 -3.20 2.39 -5.48
C CYS A 160 -2.59 1.32 -4.57
N ASP A 161 -1.29 1.38 -4.31
CA ASP A 161 -0.60 0.45 -3.41
C ASP A 161 -1.10 0.56 -1.95
N ALA A 162 -1.40 1.75 -1.46
CA ALA A 162 -1.95 1.96 -0.12
C ALA A 162 -3.48 1.83 -0.06
N LEU A 163 -4.12 1.65 -1.21
CA LEU A 163 -5.58 1.60 -1.40
C LEU A 163 -6.31 2.81 -0.80
N VAL A 164 -5.77 4.03 -0.91
CA VAL A 164 -6.35 5.21 -0.24
C VAL A 164 -7.71 5.56 -0.86
N ARG A 165 -7.76 5.88 -2.16
CA ARG A 165 -9.03 6.21 -2.84
C ARG A 165 -10.02 5.05 -2.84
N PHE A 166 -9.50 3.82 -2.90
CA PHE A 166 -10.29 2.60 -2.88
C PHE A 166 -11.02 2.42 -1.54
N THR A 167 -10.33 2.73 -0.44
CA THR A 167 -10.89 2.67 0.91
C THR A 167 -11.80 3.86 1.21
N ILE A 168 -11.53 5.05 0.66
CA ILE A 168 -12.48 6.18 0.70
C ILE A 168 -13.81 5.77 0.09
N ALA A 169 -13.79 5.16 -1.10
CA ALA A 169 -14.99 4.64 -1.74
C ALA A 169 -15.69 3.61 -0.84
N ALA A 170 -14.94 2.65 -0.29
CA ALA A 170 -15.51 1.61 0.57
C ALA A 170 -16.17 2.19 1.82
N ALA A 171 -15.54 3.17 2.48
CA ALA A 171 -16.07 3.85 3.66
C ALA A 171 -17.42 4.51 3.35
N LEU A 172 -17.50 5.22 2.22
CA LEU A 172 -18.73 5.85 1.76
C LEU A 172 -19.81 4.81 1.43
N ALA A 173 -19.47 3.77 0.69
CA ALA A 173 -20.42 2.69 0.35
C ALA A 173 -20.95 1.94 1.58
N CYS A 174 -20.09 1.64 2.56
CA CYS A 174 -20.50 0.96 3.80
C CYS A 174 -21.44 1.82 4.66
N ASN A 175 -21.52 3.12 4.39
CA ASN A 175 -22.40 4.07 5.06
C ASN A 175 -23.54 4.58 4.15
N GLU A 176 -23.73 3.99 2.96
CA GLU A 176 -24.76 4.36 1.99
C GLU A 176 -24.63 5.82 1.48
N LEU A 177 -23.38 6.27 1.35
CA LEU A 177 -23.00 7.63 0.90
C LEU A 177 -22.23 7.58 -0.44
N GLU A 178 -22.42 6.53 -1.24
CA GLU A 178 -21.73 6.31 -2.52
C GLU A 178 -21.72 7.52 -3.47
N GLN A 179 -22.80 8.30 -3.52
CA GLN A 179 -22.93 9.47 -4.41
C GLN A 179 -21.90 10.56 -4.12
N ALA A 180 -21.37 10.62 -2.90
CA ALA A 180 -20.31 11.56 -2.56
C ALA A 180 -18.98 11.22 -3.24
N TYR A 181 -18.71 9.93 -3.50
CA TYR A 181 -17.46 9.53 -4.15
C TYR A 181 -17.37 10.13 -5.56
N THR A 182 -18.45 10.00 -6.34
CA THR A 182 -18.55 10.53 -7.71
C THR A 182 -18.57 12.06 -7.79
N SER A 183 -18.68 12.76 -6.65
CA SER A 183 -18.59 14.22 -6.61
C SER A 183 -17.15 14.73 -6.53
N PHE A 184 -16.19 13.87 -6.16
CA PHE A 184 -14.79 14.25 -6.18
C PHE A 184 -14.25 14.33 -7.60
N THR A 185 -13.46 15.37 -7.87
CA THR A 185 -12.63 15.45 -9.07
C THR A 185 -11.36 14.63 -8.91
N GLU A 186 -10.69 14.29 -10.02
CA GLU A 186 -9.40 13.58 -9.95
C GLU A 186 -8.32 14.36 -9.20
N ASP A 187 -8.29 15.69 -9.30
CA ASP A 187 -7.33 16.50 -8.55
C ASP A 187 -7.61 16.42 -7.02
N GLN A 188 -8.88 16.33 -6.61
CA GLN A 188 -9.24 16.13 -5.22
C GLN A 188 -8.84 14.74 -4.71
N LEU A 189 -9.13 13.69 -5.48
CA LEU A 189 -8.71 12.32 -5.14
C LEU A 189 -7.18 12.20 -5.10
N GLN A 190 -6.47 12.86 -6.02
CA GLN A 190 -5.01 12.91 -6.03
C GLN A 190 -4.47 13.57 -4.74
N ILE A 191 -5.06 14.67 -4.28
CA ILE A 191 -4.66 15.32 -3.03
C ILE A 191 -4.94 14.43 -1.82
N LEU A 192 -6.10 13.77 -1.77
CA LEU A 192 -6.42 12.84 -0.67
C LEU A 192 -5.49 11.62 -0.66
N GLY A 193 -5.21 11.03 -1.82
CA GLY A 193 -4.27 9.91 -1.97
C GLY A 193 -2.85 10.29 -1.54
N GLU A 194 -2.35 11.43 -2.01
CA GLU A 194 -1.05 11.97 -1.59
C GLU A 194 -1.02 12.30 -0.08
N LEU A 195 -2.08 12.90 0.46
CA LEU A 195 -2.21 13.20 1.89
C LEU A 195 -2.06 11.93 2.72
N GLY A 196 -2.83 10.89 2.36
CA GLY A 196 -2.84 9.59 3.01
C GLY A 196 -1.47 8.93 2.98
N ALA A 197 -0.89 8.81 1.78
CA ALA A 197 0.39 8.16 1.54
C ALA A 197 1.53 8.80 2.33
N VAL A 198 1.69 10.13 2.26
CA VAL A 198 2.82 10.81 2.92
C VAL A 198 2.74 10.68 4.44
N MET A 199 1.55 10.84 5.02
CA MET A 199 1.41 10.75 6.48
C MET A 199 1.60 9.30 6.96
N TYR A 200 1.02 8.33 6.26
CA TYR A 200 1.23 6.90 6.53
C TYR A 200 2.73 6.55 6.47
N ASP A 201 3.41 6.90 5.38
CA ASP A 201 4.82 6.59 5.16
C ASP A 201 5.74 7.27 6.19
N ALA A 202 5.31 8.42 6.74
CA ALA A 202 6.11 9.15 7.71
C ALA A 202 6.11 8.45 9.08
N VAL A 203 4.97 7.88 9.47
CA VAL A 203 4.85 7.07 10.69
C VAL A 203 5.49 5.70 10.47
N ALA A 204 5.25 5.07 9.31
CA ALA A 204 5.79 3.77 8.94
C ALA A 204 7.28 3.80 8.57
N TYR A 205 7.95 4.94 8.55
CA TYR A 205 9.27 5.14 7.95
C TYR A 205 10.31 4.07 8.30
N HIS A 206 10.51 3.79 9.59
CA HIS A 206 11.49 2.81 10.05
C HIS A 206 11.07 1.38 9.74
N LYS A 207 9.77 1.09 9.82
CA LYS A 207 9.21 -0.19 9.40
C LYS A 207 9.41 -0.41 7.90
N HIS A 208 9.11 0.57 7.07
CA HIS A 208 9.32 0.49 5.61
C HIS A 208 10.79 0.31 5.24
N ARG A 209 11.72 0.91 5.98
CA ARG A 209 13.16 0.61 5.84
C ARG A 209 13.50 -0.82 6.26
N ALA A 210 12.90 -1.29 7.35
CA ALA A 210 13.05 -2.67 7.80
C ALA A 210 12.43 -3.69 6.84
N GLU A 211 11.48 -3.29 5.99
CA GLU A 211 10.84 -4.13 4.97
C GLU A 211 11.51 -3.98 3.59
N GLY A 212 12.47 -3.07 3.42
CA GLY A 212 13.01 -2.75 2.11
C GLY A 212 11.98 -2.17 1.14
N GLU A 213 10.94 -1.50 1.65
CA GLU A 213 9.80 -1.01 0.88
C GLU A 213 10.26 -0.09 -0.28
N VAL A 214 9.66 -0.30 -1.45
CA VAL A 214 9.92 0.48 -2.66
C VAL A 214 8.90 1.61 -2.84
N ASN A 215 7.69 1.45 -2.31
CA ASN A 215 6.56 2.37 -2.49
C ASN A 215 6.59 3.55 -1.52
N SER A 216 7.40 3.50 -0.47
CA SER A 216 7.52 4.57 0.52
C SER A 216 7.90 5.90 -0.14
N THR A 217 7.11 6.94 0.09
CA THR A 217 7.40 8.32 -0.33
C THR A 217 8.83 8.72 0.03
N PHE A 218 9.29 8.32 1.23
CA PHE A 218 10.59 8.69 1.76
C PHE A 218 11.76 7.82 1.26
N ALA A 219 11.49 6.88 0.35
CA ALA A 219 12.52 6.31 -0.51
C ALA A 219 13.02 7.34 -1.55
N TYR A 220 12.18 8.32 -1.89
CA TYR A 220 12.43 9.32 -2.94
C TYR A 220 12.46 10.76 -2.42
N ALA A 221 11.88 11.02 -1.26
CA ALA A 221 11.82 12.34 -0.64
C ALA A 221 12.59 12.43 0.68
N GLU A 222 13.12 13.62 0.95
CA GLU A 222 13.72 13.99 2.24
C GLU A 222 12.78 14.89 3.05
N GLY A 223 13.05 15.08 4.35
CA GLY A 223 12.29 16.02 5.18
C GLY A 223 11.02 15.45 5.81
N ARG A 224 11.02 14.15 6.14
CA ARG A 224 9.90 13.40 6.73
C ARG A 224 9.06 14.15 7.76
N LEU A 225 9.70 14.71 8.78
CA LEU A 225 8.99 15.36 9.90
C LEU A 225 8.23 16.62 9.46
N GLU A 226 8.86 17.42 8.59
CA GLU A 226 8.26 18.63 8.06
C GLU A 226 7.12 18.31 7.08
N ALA A 227 7.31 17.28 6.23
CA ALA A 227 6.25 16.77 5.37
C ALA A 227 5.03 16.31 6.19
N PHE A 228 5.24 15.51 7.24
CA PHE A 228 4.15 15.08 8.12
C PHE A 228 3.42 16.26 8.76
N ARG A 229 4.16 17.24 9.30
CA ARG A 229 3.58 18.43 9.93
C ARG A 229 2.65 19.18 8.97
N ARG A 230 3.14 19.49 7.76
CA ARG A 230 2.39 20.21 6.72
C ARG A 230 1.14 19.48 6.27
N TYR A 231 1.27 18.18 6.03
CA TYR A 231 0.16 17.36 5.53
C TYR A 231 -0.93 17.19 6.60
N ARG A 232 -0.51 17.04 7.85
CA ARG A 232 -1.41 17.02 9.01
C ARG A 232 -2.18 18.34 9.15
N GLU A 233 -1.54 19.48 8.92
CA GLU A 233 -2.22 20.79 8.98
C GLU A 233 -3.31 20.91 7.89
N VAL A 234 -3.05 20.40 6.68
CA VAL A 234 -4.07 20.31 5.63
C VAL A 234 -5.21 19.36 6.03
N LEU A 235 -4.92 18.21 6.63
CA LEU A 235 -5.94 17.28 7.13
C LEU A 235 -6.84 17.94 8.19
N TRP A 236 -6.26 18.70 9.11
CA TRP A 236 -7.02 19.46 10.10
C TRP A 236 -7.86 20.56 9.47
N ALA A 237 -7.33 21.27 8.46
CA ALA A 237 -8.10 22.27 7.75
C ALA A 237 -9.30 21.64 7.00
N LEU A 238 -9.09 20.50 6.33
CA LEU A 238 -10.16 19.71 5.68
C LEU A 238 -11.24 19.28 6.68
N ASP A 239 -10.84 18.78 7.84
CA ASP A 239 -11.74 18.37 8.91
C ASP A 239 -12.61 19.53 9.42
N VAL A 240 -12.04 20.72 9.58
CA VAL A 240 -12.80 21.93 9.95
C VAL A 240 -13.82 22.30 8.88
N VAL A 241 -13.40 22.38 7.61
CA VAL A 241 -14.31 22.84 6.53
C VAL A 241 -15.36 21.79 6.15
N TRP A 242 -15.15 20.52 6.48
CA TRP A 242 -16.07 19.43 6.18
C TRP A 242 -16.94 18.99 7.36
N THR A 243 -16.85 19.65 8.51
CA THR A 243 -17.53 19.28 9.76
C THR A 243 -19.05 19.11 9.63
N ASP A 244 -19.70 19.90 8.77
CA ASP A 244 -21.15 19.88 8.61
C ASP A 244 -21.63 18.91 7.52
N SER A 245 -20.71 18.25 6.79
CA SER A 245 -21.05 17.27 5.76
C SER A 245 -20.90 15.84 6.28
N PRO A 246 -22.00 15.05 6.42
CA PRO A 246 -21.91 13.65 6.85
C PRO A 246 -21.00 12.79 5.96
N ALA A 247 -21.08 12.96 4.64
CA ALA A 247 -20.26 12.21 3.70
C ALA A 247 -18.78 12.58 3.77
N LEU A 248 -18.46 13.87 3.85
CA LEU A 248 -17.06 14.29 3.92
C LEU A 248 -16.45 13.98 5.30
N ARG A 249 -17.25 14.01 6.38
CA ARG A 249 -16.83 13.47 7.69
C ARG A 249 -16.54 11.96 7.63
N CYS A 250 -17.28 11.19 6.84
CA CYS A 250 -16.96 9.77 6.63
C CYS A 250 -15.55 9.62 6.05
N VAL A 251 -15.18 10.46 5.06
CA VAL A 251 -13.82 10.50 4.51
C VAL A 251 -12.79 10.89 5.56
N ILE A 252 -13.05 11.91 6.39
CA ILE A 252 -12.14 12.30 7.49
C ILE A 252 -11.97 11.18 8.52
N ASN A 253 -13.04 10.46 8.85
CA ASN A 253 -13.01 9.33 9.77
C ASN A 253 -12.20 8.15 9.24
N PHE A 254 -12.00 8.04 7.93
CA PHE A 254 -11.02 7.16 7.31
C PHE A 254 -9.60 7.74 7.36
N MET A 255 -9.44 8.98 6.89
CA MET A 255 -8.11 9.60 6.73
C MET A 255 -7.37 9.72 8.06
N ARG A 256 -8.05 10.09 9.15
CA ARG A 256 -7.45 10.24 10.48
C ARG A 256 -6.77 8.96 10.98
N PRO A 257 -7.43 7.80 11.08
CA PRO A 257 -6.78 6.57 11.52
C PRO A 257 -5.77 6.04 10.50
N PHE A 258 -6.06 6.13 9.20
CA PHE A 258 -5.15 5.67 8.17
C PHE A 258 -3.79 6.39 8.20
N THR A 259 -3.78 7.70 8.41
CA THR A 259 -2.58 8.55 8.36
C THR A 259 -1.61 8.41 9.55
N GLY A 260 -1.82 7.42 10.43
CA GLY A 260 -0.89 7.16 11.54
C GLY A 260 -1.41 6.19 12.61
N PRO A 261 -2.57 6.46 13.24
CA PRO A 261 -3.10 5.64 14.35
C PRO A 261 -3.27 4.16 14.02
N ILE A 262 -3.50 3.79 12.76
CA ILE A 262 -3.55 2.41 12.30
C ILE A 262 -2.29 1.61 12.70
N HIS A 263 -1.13 2.28 12.77
CA HIS A 263 0.13 1.70 13.18
C HIS A 263 0.26 1.44 14.69
N MET A 264 -0.73 1.86 15.49
CA MET A 264 -0.78 1.59 16.93
C MET A 264 -1.94 0.68 17.30
N MET A 265 -2.92 0.52 16.40
CA MET A 265 -4.19 -0.17 16.69
C MET A 265 -4.23 -1.61 16.18
N MET A 266 -3.47 -1.95 15.14
CA MET A 266 -3.49 -3.29 14.55
C MET A 266 -2.41 -4.19 15.12
N HIS A 267 -2.73 -5.47 15.29
CA HIS A 267 -1.80 -6.53 15.66
C HIS A 267 -0.63 -6.64 14.68
N ARG A 268 -0.86 -6.33 13.40
CA ARG A 268 0.19 -6.28 12.38
C ARG A 268 1.19 -5.15 12.61
N TYR A 269 0.79 -4.01 13.14
CA TYR A 269 1.66 -2.85 13.31
C TYR A 269 1.83 -2.59 14.81
N ARG A 270 2.72 -3.32 15.50
CA ARG A 270 2.86 -3.14 16.96
C ARG A 270 3.96 -2.14 17.30
N PHE A 271 3.78 -0.89 16.90
CA PHE A 271 4.66 0.20 17.36
C PHE A 271 4.73 0.26 18.90
N VAL A 272 3.62 -0.09 19.57
CA VAL A 272 3.53 -0.06 21.05
C VAL A 272 4.15 -1.31 21.70
N GLU A 273 4.08 -2.49 21.07
CA GLU A 273 4.53 -3.75 21.69
C GLU A 273 5.93 -4.19 21.26
N ASP A 274 6.33 -3.88 20.01
CA ASP A 274 7.62 -4.30 19.45
C ASP A 274 8.77 -3.34 19.83
N LYS A 275 8.53 -2.42 20.79
CA LYS A 275 9.42 -1.29 21.15
C LYS A 275 9.77 -0.36 19.98
N LEU A 276 9.11 -0.54 18.85
CA LEU A 276 9.11 0.35 17.69
C LEU A 276 8.28 1.59 18.01
N THR A 277 8.74 2.47 18.91
CA THR A 277 8.00 3.72 19.11
C THR A 277 8.07 4.57 17.85
N ILE A 278 7.05 5.38 17.59
CA ILE A 278 7.08 6.36 16.49
C ILE A 278 8.40 7.15 16.58
N GLY A 279 9.27 6.97 15.58
CA GLY A 279 10.58 7.64 15.52
C GLY A 279 11.77 6.87 16.11
N ASN A 280 11.63 5.65 16.64
CA ASN A 280 12.77 4.79 16.95
C ASN A 280 13.27 4.07 15.68
N PRO A 281 14.59 4.04 15.42
CA PRO A 281 15.15 3.25 14.34
C PRO A 281 14.85 1.76 14.46
N GLU A 282 14.68 1.12 13.31
CA GLU A 282 14.70 -0.34 13.18
C GLU A 282 16.04 -0.92 13.66
N ASN A 283 16.01 -2.17 14.14
CA ASN A 283 17.21 -2.92 14.53
C ASN A 283 17.25 -4.28 13.81
N GLU A 284 18.37 -4.99 13.91
CA GLU A 284 18.57 -6.28 13.25
C GLU A 284 17.47 -7.30 13.59
N HIS A 285 16.93 -7.27 14.81
CA HIS A 285 15.85 -8.16 15.22
C HIS A 285 14.58 -7.92 14.39
N VAL A 286 14.17 -6.67 14.25
CA VAL A 286 12.97 -6.25 13.49
C VAL A 286 13.13 -6.59 12.00
N VAL A 287 14.31 -6.35 11.42
CA VAL A 287 14.60 -6.73 10.02
C VAL A 287 14.50 -8.24 9.83
N ASN A 288 15.03 -9.02 10.77
CA ASN A 288 14.96 -10.48 10.71
C ASN A 288 13.55 -11.04 10.90
N GLU A 289 12.68 -10.36 11.64
CA GLU A 289 11.26 -10.71 11.74
C GLU A 289 10.53 -10.49 10.42
N ALA A 290 10.79 -9.36 9.75
CA ALA A 290 10.22 -9.07 8.42
C ALA A 290 10.62 -10.13 7.39
N ARG A 291 11.88 -10.58 7.37
CA ARG A 291 12.37 -11.65 6.47
C ARG A 291 11.68 -13.01 6.67
N LYS A 292 11.17 -13.26 7.88
CA LYS A 292 10.49 -14.51 8.27
C LYS A 292 8.97 -14.42 8.14
N ASN A 293 8.46 -13.32 7.59
CA ASN A 293 7.05 -13.01 7.50
C ASN A 293 6.31 -13.07 8.85
N VAL A 294 6.99 -12.70 9.94
CA VAL A 294 6.35 -12.58 11.25
C VAL A 294 5.23 -11.54 11.13
N LYS A 295 4.02 -11.90 11.58
CA LYS A 295 2.79 -11.07 11.45
C LYS A 295 2.50 -10.63 10.00
N LEU A 296 2.84 -11.47 9.03
CA LEU A 296 2.60 -11.19 7.60
C LEU A 296 3.35 -9.96 7.08
N TRP A 297 4.43 -9.56 7.76
CA TRP A 297 5.36 -8.58 7.20
C TRP A 297 6.07 -9.20 6.01
N HIS A 298 6.49 -8.38 5.07
CA HIS A 298 7.21 -8.89 3.91
C HIS A 298 8.47 -8.06 3.73
N HIS A 299 9.61 -8.74 3.67
CA HIS A 299 10.89 -8.10 3.40
C HIS A 299 11.27 -8.23 1.93
N ILE A 300 11.64 -7.11 1.33
CA ILE A 300 12.13 -7.01 -0.04
C ILE A 300 13.65 -6.89 0.00
N ASP A 301 14.34 -8.02 0.06
CA ASP A 301 15.78 -8.04 -0.21
C ASP A 301 16.03 -7.89 -1.71
N ALA A 302 17.07 -7.14 -2.07
CA ALA A 302 17.71 -7.34 -3.37
C ALA A 302 18.20 -8.80 -3.42
N PRO A 303 18.07 -9.49 -4.57
CA PRO A 303 18.54 -10.87 -4.68
C PRO A 303 20.02 -10.97 -4.28
N ASP A 304 20.38 -12.00 -3.50
CA ASP A 304 21.76 -12.29 -3.11
C ASP A 304 22.59 -12.54 -4.38
N VAL A 305 23.40 -11.56 -4.77
CA VAL A 305 24.31 -11.69 -5.92
C VAL A 305 25.56 -12.49 -5.50
N LYS A 306 25.39 -13.75 -5.10
CA LYS A 306 26.44 -14.78 -5.03
C LYS A 306 25.83 -16.15 -5.33
N LEU A 307 26.27 -16.78 -6.44
CA LEU A 307 25.74 -18.01 -7.08
C LEU A 307 24.33 -17.75 -7.66
N TRP A 308 24.16 -17.34 -8.91
CA TRP A 308 24.55 -18.06 -10.12
C TRP A 308 24.79 -17.06 -11.25
N ASP A 309 25.97 -17.15 -11.83
CA ASP A 309 26.31 -16.67 -13.16
C ASP A 309 26.06 -15.19 -13.51
N PHE A 310 27.07 -14.64 -14.17
CA PHE A 310 26.88 -13.58 -15.13
C PHE A 310 25.79 -14.01 -16.13
N ILE A 311 24.51 -13.79 -15.79
CA ILE A 311 23.49 -13.62 -16.80
C ILE A 311 23.90 -12.31 -17.47
N ASP A 312 24.56 -12.51 -18.60
CA ASP A 312 24.90 -11.55 -19.63
C ASP A 312 24.25 -10.19 -19.38
N ALA A 313 25.08 -9.23 -18.95
CA ALA A 313 24.71 -7.87 -18.58
C ALA A 313 24.27 -7.06 -19.81
N SER A 314 23.31 -7.57 -20.56
CA SER A 314 22.39 -6.75 -21.32
C SER A 314 21.24 -6.41 -20.38
N ASP A 315 20.86 -5.14 -20.32
CA ASP A 315 19.66 -4.61 -19.64
C ASP A 315 18.34 -5.19 -20.21
N THR A 316 18.38 -6.34 -20.88
CA THR A 316 17.29 -6.89 -21.67
C THR A 316 16.58 -8.00 -20.90
N PRO A 317 15.26 -7.87 -20.63
CA PRO A 317 14.48 -8.94 -20.02
C PRO A 317 14.53 -10.19 -20.90
N THR A 318 14.45 -11.38 -20.29
CA THR A 318 14.38 -12.62 -21.07
C THR A 318 13.15 -12.60 -22.00
N PRO A 319 13.20 -13.28 -23.17
CA PRO A 319 12.05 -13.32 -24.08
C PRO A 319 10.74 -13.77 -23.40
N HIS A 320 10.83 -14.70 -22.44
CA HIS A 320 9.69 -15.13 -21.63
C HIS A 320 9.07 -13.99 -20.81
N GLU A 321 9.90 -13.21 -20.12
CA GLU A 321 9.41 -12.08 -19.32
C GLU A 321 8.87 -10.94 -20.19
N GLN A 322 9.41 -10.74 -21.40
CA GLN A 322 8.84 -9.79 -22.36
C GLN A 322 7.47 -10.25 -22.84
N GLU A 323 7.31 -11.53 -23.17
CA GLU A 323 6.01 -12.10 -23.58
C GLU A 323 4.98 -12.01 -22.45
N ARG A 324 5.38 -12.34 -21.21
CA ARG A 324 4.52 -12.22 -20.03
C ARG A 324 4.08 -10.76 -19.80
N TYR A 325 5.04 -9.82 -19.83
CA TYR A 325 4.73 -8.40 -19.72
C TYR A 325 3.76 -7.94 -20.82
N GLN A 326 3.96 -8.36 -22.07
CA GLN A 326 3.06 -8.01 -23.16
C GLN A 326 1.64 -8.55 -22.94
N LYS A 327 1.49 -9.81 -22.50
CA LYS A 327 0.17 -10.40 -22.17
C LYS A 327 -0.55 -9.61 -21.08
N ILE A 328 0.18 -9.12 -20.07
CA ILE A 328 -0.38 -8.27 -19.01
C ILE A 328 -0.82 -6.92 -19.59
N MET A 329 -0.02 -6.31 -20.46
CA MET A 329 -0.35 -5.03 -21.11
C MET A 329 -1.55 -5.13 -22.05
N ASP A 330 -1.70 -6.26 -22.75
CA ASP A 330 -2.85 -6.53 -23.62
C ASP A 330 -4.18 -6.62 -22.85
N ARG A 331 -4.11 -6.85 -21.53
CA ARG A 331 -5.25 -6.89 -20.59
C ARG A 331 -5.34 -5.66 -19.69
N SER A 332 -4.67 -4.57 -20.04
CA SER A 332 -4.56 -3.38 -19.19
C SER A 332 -5.91 -2.73 -18.88
N ASP A 333 -6.89 -2.80 -19.77
CA ASP A 333 -8.26 -2.31 -19.56
C ASP A 333 -8.99 -3.01 -18.41
N ARG A 334 -8.63 -4.26 -18.11
CA ARG A 334 -9.21 -5.07 -17.04
C ARG A 334 -8.34 -5.13 -15.78
N LEU A 335 -7.02 -5.16 -15.94
CA LEU A 335 -6.08 -5.37 -14.84
C LEU A 335 -5.56 -4.08 -14.22
N MET A 336 -5.61 -2.97 -14.95
CA MET A 336 -4.90 -1.75 -14.59
C MET A 336 -5.85 -0.57 -14.45
N PHE A 337 -5.65 0.27 -13.45
CA PHE A 337 -6.37 1.53 -13.36
C PHE A 337 -6.02 2.46 -14.54
N PRO A 338 -6.92 3.39 -14.93
CA PRO A 338 -6.68 4.30 -16.04
C PRO A 338 -5.36 5.08 -15.92
N GLY A 339 -4.48 4.91 -16.91
CA GLY A 339 -3.20 5.60 -17.00
C GLY A 339 -1.99 4.84 -16.42
N PHE A 340 -2.18 3.74 -15.68
CA PHE A 340 -1.07 2.96 -15.11
C PHE A 340 -0.08 2.46 -16.17
N ALA A 341 -0.59 1.86 -17.26
CA ALA A 341 0.24 1.39 -18.38
C ALA A 341 1.11 2.51 -18.99
N ALA A 342 0.55 3.72 -19.14
CA ALA A 342 1.28 4.88 -19.63
C ALA A 342 2.35 5.35 -18.63
N MET A 343 2.09 5.27 -17.32
CA MET A 343 3.07 5.58 -16.28
C MET A 343 4.25 4.60 -16.30
N LEU A 344 4.00 3.31 -16.52
CA LEU A 344 5.07 2.30 -16.67
C LEU A 344 5.98 2.61 -17.88
N ASP A 345 5.38 2.95 -19.02
CA ASP A 345 6.10 3.30 -20.23
C ASP A 345 6.90 4.61 -20.06
N GLN A 346 6.29 5.63 -19.44
CA GLN A 346 6.95 6.89 -19.14
C GLN A 346 8.14 6.72 -18.19
N GLY A 347 7.97 5.93 -17.12
CA GLY A 347 9.05 5.64 -16.16
C GLY A 347 10.28 5.00 -16.82
N ASP A 348 10.08 4.34 -17.96
CA ASP A 348 11.13 3.68 -18.72
C ASP A 348 11.73 4.56 -19.83
N LYS A 349 10.94 5.42 -20.48
CA LYS A 349 11.38 6.32 -21.57
C LYS A 349 12.01 7.61 -21.07
N GLU A 350 11.51 8.16 -19.96
CA GLU A 350 11.91 9.46 -19.42
C GLU A 350 12.89 9.34 -18.24
N ARG A 351 13.75 8.32 -18.28
CA ARG A 351 14.72 8.04 -17.22
C ARG A 351 15.72 9.19 -17.05
N CYS A 352 15.97 9.56 -15.79
CA CYS A 352 17.03 10.52 -15.49
C CYS A 352 18.40 9.84 -15.61
N LYS A 353 19.27 10.31 -16.51
CA LYS A 353 20.61 9.73 -16.75
C LYS A 353 21.55 9.72 -15.52
N HIS A 354 21.18 10.39 -14.44
CA HIS A 354 21.97 10.47 -13.20
C HIS A 354 21.39 9.65 -12.04
N CYS A 355 20.18 9.06 -12.19
CA CYS A 355 19.63 8.13 -11.20
C CYS A 355 20.20 6.73 -11.42
N ASN A 356 20.25 5.91 -10.36
CA ASN A 356 20.84 4.57 -10.41
C ASN A 356 19.75 3.51 -10.63
N TYR A 357 19.51 3.18 -11.90
CA TYR A 357 18.57 2.14 -12.34
C TYR A 357 19.18 0.75 -12.23
N ARG A 358 18.33 -0.24 -11.90
CA ARG A 358 18.73 -1.63 -11.69
C ARG A 358 17.83 -2.58 -12.48
N THR A 359 18.35 -3.78 -12.73
CA THR A 359 17.61 -4.89 -13.32
C THR A 359 16.63 -5.52 -12.32
N SER A 360 16.93 -5.47 -11.03
CA SER A 360 16.06 -5.86 -9.93
C SER A 360 16.17 -4.89 -8.76
N TYR A 361 15.07 -4.71 -8.03
CA TYR A 361 14.97 -3.80 -6.87
C TYR A 361 14.76 -4.54 -5.56
N GLY A 362 15.01 -3.84 -4.45
CA GLY A 362 15.06 -4.38 -3.09
C GLY A 362 16.19 -3.76 -2.26
N ALA A 363 16.10 -3.89 -0.94
CA ALA A 363 17.11 -3.39 -0.01
C ALA A 363 18.42 -4.16 -0.19
N GLN A 364 19.54 -3.42 -0.30
CA GLN A 364 20.88 -4.01 -0.44
C GLN A 364 21.59 -4.23 0.90
N VAL A 365 21.24 -3.42 1.89
CA VAL A 365 21.75 -3.49 3.25
C VAL A 365 20.59 -3.30 4.21
N GLU A 366 20.78 -3.75 5.44
CA GLU A 366 19.74 -3.68 6.47
C GLU A 366 19.36 -2.22 6.77
N GLY A 367 18.06 -1.99 6.91
CA GLY A 367 17.53 -0.68 7.21
C GLY A 367 17.63 0.31 6.05
N GLU A 368 17.63 -0.12 4.78
CA GLU A 368 17.47 0.77 3.62
C GLU A 368 16.13 0.52 2.91
N PHE A 369 15.61 1.54 2.23
CA PHE A 369 14.53 1.35 1.26
C PHE A 369 15.04 0.58 0.03
N GLY A 370 14.16 -0.21 -0.60
CA GLY A 370 14.51 -1.01 -1.77
C GLY A 370 14.33 -0.33 -3.13
N GLY A 371 13.80 0.91 -3.13
CA GLY A 371 13.49 1.67 -4.34
C GLY A 371 14.71 2.17 -5.13
N LEU A 372 14.43 2.87 -6.23
CA LEU A 372 15.44 3.52 -7.08
C LEU A 372 16.21 4.60 -6.29
N ARG A 373 17.55 4.57 -6.34
CA ARG A 373 18.37 5.67 -5.80
C ARG A 373 18.39 6.84 -6.77
N ILE A 374 17.76 7.96 -6.38
CA ILE A 374 17.64 9.15 -7.22
C ILE A 374 18.74 10.21 -6.96
N CYS A 375 19.12 10.95 -7.99
CA CYS A 375 20.12 12.03 -7.90
C CYS A 375 19.58 13.28 -7.19
N ASP A 376 20.48 14.19 -6.79
CA ASP A 376 20.12 15.41 -6.05
C ASP A 376 19.15 16.32 -6.81
N ASN A 377 19.22 16.38 -8.14
CA ASN A 377 18.25 17.14 -8.92
C ASN A 377 16.84 16.54 -8.83
N CYS A 378 16.73 15.21 -8.88
CA CYS A 378 15.46 14.52 -8.70
C CYS A 378 14.92 14.67 -7.27
N LYS A 379 15.79 14.58 -6.26
CA LYS A 379 15.44 14.91 -4.87
C LYS A 379 14.93 16.33 -4.73
N GLY A 380 15.55 17.29 -5.42
CA GLY A 380 15.11 18.68 -5.48
C GLY A 380 13.71 18.85 -6.08
N ARG A 381 13.34 18.03 -7.09
CA ARG A 381 11.97 18.00 -7.64
C ARG A 381 10.97 17.46 -6.63
N TRP A 382 11.30 16.37 -5.95
CA TRP A 382 10.48 15.79 -4.89
C TRP A 382 10.25 16.78 -3.74
N ARG A 383 11.31 17.44 -3.27
CA ARG A 383 11.22 18.47 -2.24
C ARG A 383 10.28 19.60 -2.65
N ARG A 384 10.45 20.17 -3.85
CA ARG A 384 9.54 21.23 -4.35
C ARG A 384 8.08 20.78 -4.46
N TRP A 385 7.84 19.52 -4.80
CA TRP A 385 6.49 18.97 -4.89
C TRP A 385 5.82 18.91 -3.51
N ILE A 386 6.54 18.40 -2.51
CA ILE A 386 6.09 18.33 -1.11
C ILE A 386 5.91 19.73 -0.51
N ASP A 387 6.88 20.62 -0.70
CA ASP A 387 6.84 22.01 -0.20
C ASP A 387 5.70 22.84 -0.82
N GLY A 388 5.16 22.38 -1.95
CA GLY A 388 4.04 23.01 -2.65
C GLY A 388 2.69 22.36 -2.36
N PHE A 389 2.60 21.42 -1.41
CA PHE A 389 1.39 20.65 -1.17
C PHE A 389 0.19 21.52 -0.77
N GLU A 390 0.34 22.47 0.16
CA GLU A 390 -0.75 23.31 0.66
C GLU A 390 -1.37 24.15 -0.47
N ARG A 391 -0.54 24.69 -1.37
CA ARG A 391 -1.02 25.43 -2.56
C ARG A 391 -1.79 24.55 -3.55
N ARG A 392 -1.38 23.29 -3.70
CA ARG A 392 -2.10 22.34 -4.55
C ARG A 392 -3.40 21.88 -3.89
N ALA A 393 -3.39 21.64 -2.58
CA ALA A 393 -4.57 21.31 -1.81
C ALA A 393 -5.61 22.43 -1.86
N ALA A 394 -5.21 23.69 -1.62
CA ALA A 394 -6.11 24.85 -1.69
C ALA A 394 -6.61 25.17 -3.11
N ARG A 395 -5.98 24.61 -4.15
CA ARG A 395 -6.48 24.66 -5.53
C ARG A 395 -7.55 23.59 -5.78
N ALA A 396 -7.34 22.38 -5.28
CA ALA A 396 -8.28 21.27 -5.42
C ALA A 396 -9.50 21.42 -4.49
N PHE A 397 -9.32 22.04 -3.33
CA PHE A 397 -10.34 22.35 -2.32
C PHE A 397 -10.31 23.85 -2.01
N PRO A 398 -10.98 24.69 -2.83
CA PRO A 398 -10.98 26.15 -2.66
C PRO A 398 -11.45 26.62 -1.28
N GLU A 399 -12.26 25.83 -0.58
CA GLU A 399 -12.70 26.08 0.79
C GLU A 399 -11.54 26.11 1.82
N LEU A 400 -10.36 25.59 1.47
CA LEU A 400 -9.17 25.64 2.32
C LEU A 400 -8.41 26.97 2.27
N GLN A 401 -8.71 27.85 1.31
CA GLN A 401 -8.01 29.12 1.13
C GLN A 401 -7.90 29.98 2.41
N PRO A 402 -8.92 30.10 3.28
CA PRO A 402 -8.82 30.87 4.52
C PRO A 402 -7.79 30.33 5.52
N TRP A 403 -7.37 29.07 5.37
CA TRP A 403 -6.51 28.36 6.32
C TRP A 403 -5.10 28.12 5.79
N LEU A 404 -4.94 28.08 4.47
CA LEU A 404 -3.69 27.74 3.77
C LEU A 404 -3.14 28.87 2.88
N GLY A 405 -3.83 30.02 2.85
CA GLY A 405 -3.54 31.19 2.01
C GLY A 405 -2.44 32.11 2.54
#